data_AF-A0A7S0DUU8-F1
#
_entry.id   AF-A0A7S0DUU8-F1
#
_cell.length_a   1.000
_cell.length_b   1.000
_cell.length_c   1.000
_cell.angle_alpha   90.00
_cell.angle_beta   90.00
_cell.angle_gamma   90.00
#
_symmetry.space_group_name_H-M   'P 1'
#
loop_
_entity.id
_entity.type
_entity.pdbx_description
1 polymer ?
#
loop_
_entity_poly.entity_id
_entity_poly.type
_entity_poly.pdbx_seq_one_letter_code
_entity_poly.pdbx_strand_id
1 'polypeptide(L)'
;NIPNLTQLDTTPIALMLSRTLTKALPRLSSNPLSAIRRYFSDEKEFRARCPEGVTPADNFGTMALHAGQEPDPIHGSRVPPIYMNTGFIFKDAQDAASKFALQAFGPIYTRIGNPTNDALEKKVAALEGGMAALCVASGHGAQMTAFSNLLNSGDNFISTNKLYGGSYTQFTRQFKQFGWEVRMKDQDDF
;
A
#
# COMPACT_ATOMS: atom_id res chain seq x y z
N ASN A 1 4.31 -2.80 -31.98
CA ASN A 1 5.33 -2.00 -31.27
C ASN A 1 4.74 -1.44 -30.00
N ILE A 2 4.74 -2.24 -28.94
CA ILE A 2 4.37 -1.81 -27.59
C ILE A 2 5.66 -1.26 -26.97
N PRO A 3 5.73 0.02 -26.57
CA PRO A 3 6.95 0.60 -26.02
C PRO A 3 7.27 0.02 -24.64
N ASN A 4 8.57 0.01 -24.30
CA ASN A 4 9.16 -0.51 -23.07
C ASN A 4 8.36 -0.19 -21.79
N LEU A 5 8.05 -1.24 -21.01
CA LEU A 5 7.37 -1.21 -19.71
C LEU A 5 8.19 -0.60 -18.56
N THR A 6 9.38 -0.05 -18.83
CA THR A 6 10.27 0.55 -17.82
C THR A 6 9.97 2.01 -17.51
N GLN A 7 8.93 2.59 -18.11
CA GLN A 7 8.46 3.96 -17.83
C GLN A 7 6.99 3.98 -17.37
N LEU A 8 6.61 3.12 -16.42
CA LEU A 8 5.36 3.30 -15.68
C LEU A 8 5.47 4.57 -14.83
N ASP A 9 4.83 5.62 -15.33
CA ASP A 9 4.73 6.94 -14.73
C ASP A 9 4.20 6.81 -13.28
N THR A 10 5.08 6.97 -12.29
CA THR A 10 4.79 6.88 -10.84
C THR A 10 3.84 7.97 -10.32
N THR A 11 3.43 8.89 -11.19
CA THR A 11 2.63 10.08 -10.88
C THR A 11 1.26 9.77 -10.24
N PRO A 12 0.48 8.74 -10.65
CA PRO A 12 -0.86 8.50 -10.10
C PRO A 12 -0.85 8.02 -8.63
N ILE A 13 0.10 7.15 -8.26
CA ILE A 13 0.20 6.58 -6.91
C ILE A 13 0.89 7.56 -5.94
N ALA A 14 1.89 8.30 -6.43
CA ALA A 14 2.45 9.43 -5.69
C ALA A 14 1.38 10.50 -5.41
N LEU A 15 0.44 10.74 -6.35
CA LEU A 15 -0.73 11.59 -6.12
C LEU A 15 -1.70 11.02 -5.08
N MET A 16 -1.89 9.70 -5.05
CA MET A 16 -2.79 9.03 -4.09
C MET A 16 -2.27 9.18 -2.67
N LEU A 17 -1.00 8.84 -2.41
CA LEU A 17 -0.37 9.01 -1.09
C LEU A 17 -0.15 10.50 -0.72
N SER A 18 0.17 11.34 -1.70
CA SER A 18 0.27 12.79 -1.48
C SER A 18 -1.06 13.42 -1.12
N ARG A 19 -2.17 13.09 -1.78
CA ARG A 19 -3.46 13.71 -1.44
C ARG A 19 -3.93 13.34 -0.03
N THR A 20 -3.63 12.11 0.41
CA THR A 20 -3.91 11.65 1.78
C THR A 20 -3.03 12.36 2.81
N LEU A 21 -1.74 12.54 2.53
CA LEU A 21 -0.80 13.17 3.47
C LEU A 21 -0.82 14.71 3.45
N THR A 22 -1.08 15.33 2.29
CA THR A 22 -1.22 16.79 2.13
C THR A 22 -2.45 17.33 2.86
N LYS A 23 -3.54 16.55 2.98
CA LYS A 23 -4.70 16.92 3.80
C LYS A 23 -4.47 16.76 5.31
N ALA A 24 -3.52 15.93 5.74
CA ALA A 24 -3.31 15.58 7.14
C ALA A 24 -2.25 16.43 7.87
N LEU A 25 -1.32 17.07 7.16
CA LEU A 25 -0.13 17.68 7.76
C LEU A 25 0.23 19.04 7.13
N PRO A 26 -0.27 20.18 7.66
CA PRO A 26 0.09 21.50 7.15
C PRO A 26 1.48 22.00 7.61
N ARG A 27 2.25 21.23 8.38
CA ARG A 27 3.42 21.74 9.12
C ARG A 27 4.68 20.86 9.14
N LEU A 28 4.86 19.98 8.16
CA LEU A 28 6.09 19.20 8.05
C LEU A 28 6.83 19.50 6.75
N SER A 29 8.13 19.71 6.92
CA SER A 29 9.13 20.20 5.95
C SER A 29 9.12 19.50 4.58
N SER A 30 9.50 20.28 3.55
CA SER A 30 9.94 19.88 2.20
C SER A 30 9.13 18.77 1.52
N ASN A 31 8.14 19.19 0.73
CA ASN A 31 7.44 18.44 -0.32
C ASN A 31 7.26 16.93 -0.07
N PRO A 32 6.17 16.47 0.58
CA PRO A 32 5.96 15.06 0.92
C PRO A 32 5.99 14.11 -0.29
N LEU A 33 5.70 14.61 -1.49
CA LEU A 33 5.83 13.86 -2.74
C LEU A 33 7.26 13.41 -3.03
N SER A 34 8.27 14.23 -2.71
CA SER A 34 9.67 13.87 -2.96
C SER A 34 10.15 12.78 -2.00
N ALA A 35 9.70 12.80 -0.75
CA ALA A 35 9.98 11.75 0.23
C ALA A 35 9.33 10.41 -0.18
N ILE A 36 8.06 10.44 -0.58
CA ILE A 36 7.35 9.26 -1.10
C ILE A 36 8.04 8.72 -2.35
N ARG A 37 8.36 9.60 -3.31
CA ARG A 37 9.04 9.20 -4.54
C ARG A 37 10.39 8.57 -4.22
N ARG A 38 11.18 9.18 -3.34
CA ARG A 38 12.48 8.63 -2.91
C ARG A 38 12.34 7.25 -2.27
N TYR A 39 11.36 7.07 -1.39
CA TYR A 39 11.08 5.77 -0.76
C TYR A 39 10.78 4.67 -1.80
N PHE A 40 9.98 4.98 -2.82
CA PHE A 40 9.66 4.01 -3.88
C PHE A 40 10.74 3.89 -4.96
N SER A 41 11.74 4.78 -4.97
CA SER A 41 12.84 4.77 -5.93
C SER A 41 14.09 4.06 -5.40
N ASP A 42 14.27 4.02 -4.08
CA ASP A 42 15.43 3.40 -3.46
C ASP A 42 15.22 1.89 -3.32
N GLU A 43 15.81 1.14 -4.26
CA GLU A 43 15.69 -0.33 -4.34
C GLU A 43 16.21 -1.04 -3.08
N LYS A 44 17.09 -0.40 -2.30
CA LYS A 44 17.61 -0.98 -1.05
C LYS A 44 16.61 -0.88 0.10
N GLU A 45 15.82 0.19 0.14
CA GLU A 45 14.79 0.39 1.18
C GLU A 45 13.47 -0.30 0.78
N PHE A 46 13.11 -0.26 -0.51
CA PHE A 46 11.88 -0.87 -1.02
C PHE A 46 12.08 -2.32 -1.47
N ARG A 47 12.12 -3.21 -0.49
CA ARG A 47 12.36 -4.66 -0.64
C ARG A 47 11.18 -5.47 -1.20
N ALA A 48 10.18 -4.82 -1.83
CA ALA A 48 9.01 -5.50 -2.39
C ALA A 48 9.13 -5.80 -3.89
N ARG A 49 10.21 -5.35 -4.56
CA ARG A 49 10.43 -5.72 -5.95
C ARG A 49 10.83 -7.18 -6.06
N CYS A 50 10.25 -7.84 -7.07
CA CYS A 50 10.80 -9.08 -7.61
C CYS A 50 12.28 -8.83 -7.97
N PRO A 51 13.21 -9.78 -7.70
CA PRO A 51 14.60 -9.64 -8.13
C PRO A 51 14.67 -9.31 -9.63
N GLU A 52 15.64 -8.49 -10.05
CA GLU A 52 15.78 -8.10 -11.45
C GLU A 52 15.82 -9.33 -12.37
N GLY A 53 15.00 -9.32 -13.42
CA GLY A 53 14.88 -10.43 -14.37
C GLY A 53 13.97 -11.58 -13.96
N VAL A 54 13.32 -11.51 -12.79
CA VAL A 54 12.34 -12.50 -12.33
C VAL A 54 10.93 -11.97 -12.56
N THR A 55 10.10 -12.70 -13.29
CA THR A 55 8.65 -12.41 -13.34
C THR A 55 7.92 -13.21 -12.26
N PRO A 56 6.83 -12.68 -11.68
CA PRO A 56 6.00 -13.45 -10.74
C PRO A 56 5.47 -14.75 -11.33
N ALA A 57 5.23 -14.79 -12.64
CA ALA A 57 4.74 -15.96 -13.36
C ALA A 57 5.78 -17.10 -13.41
N ASP A 58 7.07 -16.78 -13.59
CA ASP A 58 8.12 -17.79 -13.76
C ASP A 58 8.62 -18.38 -12.42
N ASN A 59 8.37 -17.71 -11.29
CA ASN A 59 8.92 -18.10 -9.98
C ASN A 59 7.94 -17.98 -8.81
N PHE A 60 6.64 -18.10 -9.07
CA PHE A 60 5.57 -17.91 -8.07
C PHE A 60 5.78 -18.71 -6.78
N GLY A 61 6.12 -20.00 -6.87
CA GLY A 61 6.31 -20.86 -5.70
C GLY A 61 7.42 -20.38 -4.76
N THR A 62 8.56 -19.98 -5.34
CA THR A 62 9.70 -19.43 -4.60
C THR A 62 9.35 -18.09 -3.96
N MET A 63 8.64 -17.22 -4.69
CA MET A 63 8.22 -15.91 -4.18
C MET A 63 7.18 -16.03 -3.08
N ALA A 64 6.20 -16.92 -3.23
CA ALA A 64 5.19 -17.17 -2.20
C ALA A 64 5.84 -17.63 -0.89
N LEU A 65 6.94 -18.37 -0.96
CA LEU A 65 7.69 -18.80 0.21
C LEU A 65 8.57 -17.68 0.78
N HIS A 66 9.33 -16.96 -0.05
CA HIS A 66 10.45 -16.15 0.40
C HIS A 66 10.31 -14.63 0.25
N ALA A 67 9.44 -14.13 -0.62
CA ALA A 67 9.32 -12.70 -0.87
C ALA A 67 8.91 -11.93 0.39
N GLY A 68 9.44 -10.71 0.55
CA GLY A 68 9.14 -9.82 1.66
C GLY A 68 9.73 -10.22 3.01
N GLN A 69 10.59 -11.26 3.07
CA GLN A 69 11.13 -11.79 4.33
C GLN A 69 12.64 -12.03 4.23
N GLU A 70 13.38 -11.50 5.20
CA GLU A 70 14.81 -11.80 5.42
C GLU A 70 14.99 -12.50 6.77
N PRO A 71 16.07 -13.28 6.97
CA PRO A 71 16.41 -13.80 8.29
C PRO A 71 16.49 -12.68 9.33
N ASP A 72 15.96 -12.92 10.54
CA ASP A 72 16.02 -11.97 11.64
C ASP A 72 17.47 -11.55 11.92
N PRO A 73 17.83 -10.25 11.89
CA PRO A 73 19.21 -9.83 12.05
C PRO A 73 19.78 -10.04 13.45
N ILE A 74 18.93 -10.29 14.45
CA ILE A 74 19.36 -10.45 15.85
C ILE A 74 19.70 -11.92 16.16
N HIS A 75 18.87 -12.87 15.72
CA HIS A 75 19.01 -14.29 16.07
C HIS A 75 19.07 -15.22 14.85
N GLY A 76 18.95 -14.70 13.62
CA GLY A 76 18.99 -15.49 12.39
C GLY A 76 17.74 -16.32 12.12
N SER A 77 16.61 -16.04 12.80
CA SER A 77 15.35 -16.77 12.58
C SER A 77 14.89 -16.67 11.13
N ARG A 78 14.66 -17.81 10.47
CA ARG A 78 14.17 -17.85 9.09
C ARG A 78 12.69 -17.47 8.97
N VAL A 79 11.90 -17.86 9.97
CA VAL A 79 10.50 -17.50 10.09
C VAL A 79 10.42 -16.11 10.74
N PRO A 80 9.70 -15.14 10.16
CA PRO A 80 9.58 -13.82 10.75
C PRO A 80 8.95 -13.91 12.16
N PRO A 81 9.53 -13.21 13.15
CA PRO A 81 8.91 -13.09 14.47
C PRO A 81 7.52 -12.42 14.41
N ILE A 82 6.68 -12.74 15.40
CA ILE A 82 5.37 -12.10 15.56
C ILE A 82 5.52 -10.87 16.46
N TYR A 83 5.38 -9.67 15.89
CA TYR A 83 5.45 -8.40 16.60
C TYR A 83 4.07 -8.00 17.16
N MET A 84 3.63 -8.70 18.21
CA MET A 84 2.35 -8.44 18.88
C MET A 84 2.48 -7.30 19.91
N ASN A 85 2.60 -6.07 19.41
CA ASN A 85 2.64 -4.87 20.24
C ASN A 85 1.85 -3.72 19.57
N THR A 86 1.67 -2.62 20.30
CA THR A 86 1.03 -1.41 19.77
C THR A 86 2.02 -0.32 19.37
N GLY A 87 3.15 -0.17 20.08
CA GLY A 87 4.08 0.94 19.91
C GLY A 87 5.54 0.51 19.96
N PHE A 88 6.40 1.36 19.41
CA PHE A 88 7.84 1.13 19.26
C PHE A 88 8.65 2.22 19.97
N ILE A 89 9.77 1.82 20.56
CA ILE A 89 10.67 2.74 21.27
C ILE A 89 11.53 3.51 20.26
N PHE A 90 11.73 4.80 20.53
CA PHE A 90 12.66 5.66 19.78
C PHE A 90 14.04 5.64 20.43
N LYS A 91 15.09 5.85 19.62
CA LYS A 91 16.45 5.97 20.14
C LYS A 91 16.61 7.22 21.02
N ASP A 92 16.07 8.34 20.54
CA ASP A 92 16.06 9.64 21.21
C ASP A 92 14.91 10.51 20.64
N ALA A 93 14.79 11.76 21.13
CA ALA A 93 13.78 12.70 20.68
C ALA A 93 13.94 13.10 19.20
N GLN A 94 15.17 13.08 18.68
CA GLN A 94 15.47 13.45 17.29
C GLN A 94 15.04 12.33 16.32
N ASP A 95 15.24 11.06 16.69
CA ASP A 95 14.73 9.89 15.97
C ASP A 95 13.19 9.92 15.90
N ALA A 96 12.52 10.25 17.01
CA ALA A 96 11.07 10.41 17.02
C ALA A 96 10.61 11.49 16.04
N ALA A 97 11.19 12.70 16.12
CA ALA A 97 10.84 13.81 15.23
C ALA A 97 11.07 13.45 13.75
N SER A 98 12.19 12.79 13.44
CA SER A 98 12.54 12.37 12.08
C SER A 98 11.57 11.34 11.51
N LYS A 99 11.11 10.37 12.32
CA LYS A 99 10.12 9.37 11.92
C LYS A 99 8.74 9.96 11.69
N PHE A 100 8.26 10.85 12.56
CA PHE A 100 6.99 11.56 12.35
C PHE A 100 7.03 12.51 11.14
N ALA A 101 8.21 13.04 10.82
CA ALA A 101 8.44 13.86 9.63
C ALA A 101 8.62 13.06 8.33
N LEU A 102 8.56 11.72 8.38
CA LEU A 102 8.86 10.83 7.24
C LEU A 102 10.26 11.06 6.64
N GLN A 103 11.21 11.53 7.45
CA GLN A 103 12.62 11.72 7.07
C GLN A 103 13.46 10.49 7.36
N ALA A 104 13.03 9.66 8.32
CA ALA A 104 13.60 8.36 8.63
C ALA A 104 12.47 7.31 8.66
N PHE A 105 12.72 6.14 8.12
CA PHE A 105 11.75 5.05 8.10
C PHE A 105 11.86 4.16 9.32
N GLY A 106 10.72 3.68 9.79
CA GLY A 106 10.64 2.75 10.90
C GLY A 106 9.25 2.71 11.51
N PRO A 107 8.92 1.64 12.24
CA PRO A 107 7.63 1.53 12.87
C PRO A 107 7.53 2.52 14.03
N ILE A 108 6.37 3.18 14.13
CA ILE A 108 6.02 4.12 15.21
C ILE A 108 4.91 3.50 16.06
N TYR A 109 3.86 3.06 15.39
CA TYR A 109 2.65 2.50 16.00
C TYR A 109 2.01 1.49 15.04
N THR A 110 1.60 0.32 15.56
CA THR A 110 1.13 -0.84 14.77
C THR A 110 -0.06 -0.52 13.86
N ARG A 111 -0.92 0.44 14.22
CA ARG A 111 -2.04 0.87 13.36
C ARG A 111 -1.59 1.41 12.00
N ILE A 112 -0.38 1.96 11.89
CA ILE A 112 0.16 2.56 10.66
C ILE A 112 1.20 1.64 10.03
N GLY A 113 2.00 0.92 10.82
CA GLY A 113 2.99 -0.02 10.32
C GLY A 113 3.48 -0.97 11.40
N ASN A 114 3.64 -2.24 11.03
CA ASN A 114 4.10 -3.31 11.91
C ASN A 114 5.00 -4.27 11.11
N PRO A 115 6.16 -4.71 11.64
CA PRO A 115 7.08 -5.55 10.87
C PRO A 115 6.49 -6.89 10.40
N THR A 116 5.59 -7.50 11.18
CA THR A 116 4.89 -8.73 10.76
C THR A 116 3.96 -8.46 9.58
N ASN A 117 3.24 -7.33 9.59
CA ASN A 117 2.36 -6.93 8.49
C ASN A 117 3.16 -6.52 7.25
N ASP A 118 4.24 -5.75 7.41
CA ASP A 118 5.12 -5.29 6.33
C ASP A 118 5.70 -6.47 5.53
N ALA A 119 6.05 -7.58 6.20
CA ALA A 119 6.48 -8.80 5.53
C ALA A 119 5.38 -9.39 4.61
N LEU A 120 4.12 -9.35 5.04
CA LEU A 120 2.97 -9.78 4.24
C LEU A 120 2.69 -8.80 3.10
N GLU A 121 2.72 -7.50 3.36
CA GLU A 121 2.52 -6.45 2.37
C GLU A 121 3.54 -6.55 1.23
N LYS A 122 4.83 -6.68 1.57
CA LYS A 122 5.89 -6.85 0.59
C LYS A 122 5.73 -8.12 -0.24
N LYS A 123 5.31 -9.23 0.40
CA LYS A 123 5.05 -10.49 -0.30
C LYS A 123 3.91 -10.36 -1.30
N VAL A 124 2.77 -9.81 -0.89
CA VAL A 124 1.61 -9.61 -1.78
C VAL A 124 1.97 -8.67 -2.94
N ALA A 125 2.67 -7.56 -2.65
CA ALA A 125 3.13 -6.65 -3.68
C ALA A 125 4.02 -7.34 -4.72
N ALA A 126 4.99 -8.16 -4.28
CA ALA A 126 5.84 -8.94 -5.18
C ALA A 126 5.03 -9.93 -6.03
N LEU A 127 4.07 -10.65 -5.45
CA LEU A 127 3.27 -11.65 -6.15
C LEU A 127 2.33 -11.04 -7.20
N GLU A 128 1.75 -9.88 -6.90
CA GLU A 128 0.85 -9.15 -7.80
C GLU A 128 1.60 -8.28 -8.82
N GLY A 129 2.93 -8.19 -8.73
CA GLY A 129 3.72 -7.23 -9.53
C GLY A 129 3.41 -5.77 -9.19
N GLY A 130 2.83 -5.52 -8.02
CA GLY A 130 2.45 -4.20 -7.54
C GLY A 130 3.63 -3.42 -6.95
N MET A 131 3.53 -2.10 -7.00
CA MET A 131 4.52 -1.21 -6.38
C MET A 131 4.49 -1.24 -4.85
N ALA A 132 3.40 -1.63 -4.21
CA ALA A 132 3.24 -1.75 -2.77
C ALA A 132 1.91 -2.46 -2.45
N ALA A 133 1.75 -2.93 -1.22
CA ALA A 133 0.48 -3.41 -0.70
C ALA A 133 0.24 -2.86 0.70
N LEU A 134 -1.00 -2.98 1.19
CA LEU A 134 -1.40 -2.54 2.52
C LEU A 134 -2.29 -3.61 3.17
N CYS A 135 -1.93 -4.05 4.36
CA CYS A 135 -2.72 -4.96 5.16
C CYS A 135 -3.86 -4.21 5.84
N VAL A 136 -5.06 -4.78 5.77
CA VAL A 136 -6.28 -4.22 6.37
C VAL A 136 -7.08 -5.32 7.06
N ALA A 137 -7.99 -4.93 7.94
CA ALA A 137 -8.76 -5.87 8.75
C ALA A 137 -9.77 -6.73 7.96
N SER A 138 -10.20 -6.29 6.77
CA SER A 138 -11.15 -7.03 5.92
C SER A 138 -11.14 -6.57 4.47
N GLY A 139 -11.73 -7.36 3.57
CA GLY A 139 -11.89 -7.00 2.15
C GLY A 139 -12.74 -5.73 1.93
N HIS A 140 -13.83 -5.53 2.69
CA HIS A 140 -14.58 -4.28 2.66
C HIS A 140 -13.77 -3.10 3.21
N GLY A 141 -12.87 -3.35 4.17
CA GLY A 141 -11.89 -2.37 4.63
C GLY A 141 -10.93 -1.97 3.51
N ALA A 142 -10.45 -2.93 2.71
CA ALA A 142 -9.60 -2.65 1.55
C ALA A 142 -10.32 -1.75 0.54
N GLN A 143 -11.57 -2.09 0.21
CA GLN A 143 -12.41 -1.28 -0.68
C GLN A 143 -12.59 0.13 -0.11
N MET A 144 -13.04 0.25 1.13
CA MET A 144 -13.27 1.56 1.76
C MET A 144 -11.99 2.42 1.79
N THR A 145 -10.85 1.84 2.18
CA THR A 145 -9.56 2.52 2.19
C THR A 145 -9.16 2.98 0.78
N ALA A 146 -9.30 2.13 -0.24
CA ALA A 146 -8.99 2.53 -1.61
C ALA A 146 -9.90 3.69 -2.09
N PHE A 147 -11.21 3.55 -1.95
CA PHE A 147 -12.19 4.52 -2.44
C PHE A 147 -12.11 5.87 -1.72
N SER A 148 -11.97 5.87 -0.39
CA SER A 148 -11.85 7.10 0.41
C SER A 148 -10.60 7.93 0.10
N ASN A 149 -9.55 7.31 -0.44
CA ASN A 149 -8.35 8.02 -0.89
C ASN A 149 -8.47 8.56 -2.32
N LEU A 150 -9.40 8.03 -3.13
CA LEU A 150 -9.57 8.40 -4.53
C LEU A 150 -10.74 9.38 -4.75
N LEU A 151 -11.82 9.23 -3.99
CA LEU A 151 -13.09 9.92 -4.20
C LEU A 151 -13.38 10.96 -3.12
N ASN A 152 -13.97 12.08 -3.52
CA ASN A 152 -14.62 13.08 -2.67
C ASN A 152 -16.13 13.01 -2.86
N SER A 153 -16.88 13.67 -1.97
CA SER A 153 -18.33 13.78 -2.13
C SER A 153 -18.69 14.44 -3.46
N GLY A 154 -19.63 13.86 -4.20
CA GLY A 154 -20.02 14.25 -5.55
C GLY A 154 -19.31 13.48 -6.66
N ASP A 155 -18.24 12.73 -6.35
CA ASP A 155 -17.56 11.90 -7.35
C ASP A 155 -18.37 10.63 -7.67
N ASN A 156 -18.11 10.06 -8.85
CA ASN A 156 -18.70 8.80 -9.28
C ASN A 156 -17.67 7.84 -9.87
N PHE A 157 -18.01 6.56 -9.90
CA PHE A 157 -17.18 5.51 -10.47
C PHE A 157 -18.04 4.46 -11.19
N ILE A 158 -17.41 3.70 -12.09
CA ILE A 158 -18.06 2.62 -12.84
C ILE A 158 -17.69 1.28 -12.20
N SER A 159 -18.66 0.37 -12.11
CA SER A 159 -18.41 -1.01 -11.68
C SER A 159 -19.29 -1.98 -12.44
N THR A 160 -18.90 -3.26 -12.48
CA THR A 160 -19.76 -4.31 -13.04
C THR A 160 -20.93 -4.61 -12.10
N ASN A 161 -22.05 -5.08 -12.64
CA ASN A 161 -23.18 -5.59 -11.86
C ASN A 161 -22.92 -7.02 -11.31
N LYS A 162 -21.90 -7.73 -11.78
CA LYS A 162 -21.53 -9.10 -11.34
C LYS A 162 -20.51 -9.06 -10.19
N LEU A 163 -20.89 -8.45 -9.06
CA LEU A 163 -20.03 -8.33 -7.86
C LEU A 163 -20.41 -9.33 -6.76
N TYR A 164 -19.46 -9.57 -5.84
CA TYR A 164 -19.79 -10.14 -4.54
C TYR A 164 -20.91 -9.33 -3.87
N GLY A 165 -21.93 -10.01 -3.34
CA GLY A 165 -23.16 -9.35 -2.85
C GLY A 165 -22.93 -8.28 -1.78
N GLY A 166 -21.92 -8.48 -0.92
CA GLY A 166 -21.48 -7.48 0.06
C GLY A 166 -20.96 -6.21 -0.62
N SER A 167 -20.08 -6.35 -1.61
CA SER A 167 -19.52 -5.22 -2.37
C SER A 167 -20.59 -4.51 -3.21
N TYR A 168 -21.51 -5.27 -3.83
CA TYR A 168 -22.66 -4.70 -4.53
C TYR A 168 -23.49 -3.81 -3.57
N THR A 169 -23.76 -4.31 -2.37
CA THR A 169 -24.50 -3.55 -1.34
C THR A 169 -23.69 -2.35 -0.85
N GLN A 170 -22.39 -2.51 -0.63
CA GLN A 170 -21.50 -1.43 -0.21
C GLN A 170 -21.52 -0.28 -1.24
N PHE A 171 -21.36 -0.60 -2.53
CA PHE A 171 -21.30 0.39 -3.60
C PHE A 171 -22.65 1.07 -3.85
N THR A 172 -23.76 0.32 -3.83
CA THR A 172 -25.08 0.85 -4.20
C THR A 172 -25.87 1.46 -3.04
N ARG A 173 -25.45 1.22 -1.79
CA ARG A 173 -26.14 1.70 -0.58
C ARG A 173 -25.23 2.49 0.34
N GLN A 174 -24.15 1.90 0.83
CA GLN A 174 -23.30 2.54 1.85
C GLN A 174 -22.53 3.74 1.28
N PHE A 175 -21.97 3.61 0.08
CA PHE A 175 -21.17 4.66 -0.55
C PHE A 175 -21.96 5.94 -0.87
N LYS A 176 -23.29 5.84 -1.02
CA LYS A 176 -24.17 7.01 -1.14
C LYS A 176 -24.10 7.95 0.06
N GLN A 177 -23.83 7.42 1.26
CA GLN A 177 -23.70 8.23 2.48
C GLN A 177 -22.43 9.10 2.47
N PHE A 178 -21.43 8.72 1.68
CA PHE A 178 -20.21 9.50 1.44
C PHE A 178 -20.34 10.45 0.24
N GLY A 179 -21.51 10.48 -0.41
CA GLY A 179 -21.74 11.25 -1.63
C GLY A 179 -21.11 10.62 -2.87
N TRP A 180 -20.76 9.33 -2.84
CA TRP A 180 -20.17 8.63 -3.99
C TRP A 180 -21.24 7.86 -4.74
N GLU A 181 -21.26 8.02 -6.07
CA GLU A 181 -22.21 7.32 -6.94
C GLU A 181 -21.53 6.23 -7.76
N VAL A 182 -22.14 5.04 -7.79
CA VAL A 182 -21.73 3.94 -8.67
C VAL A 182 -22.63 3.87 -9.89
N ARG A 183 -22.02 3.77 -11.08
CA ARG A 183 -22.70 3.44 -12.34
C ARG A 183 -22.44 1.97 -12.67
N MET A 184 -23.48 1.15 -12.60
CA MET A 184 -23.37 -0.29 -12.87
C MET A 184 -23.46 -0.57 -14.37
N LYS A 185 -22.56 -1.42 -14.86
CA LYS A 185 -22.53 -1.93 -16.24
C LYS A 185 -22.50 -3.46 -16.26
N ASP A 186 -22.98 -4.06 -17.34
CA ASP A 186 -22.76 -5.49 -17.52
C ASP A 186 -21.27 -5.75 -17.78
N GLN A 187 -20.74 -6.87 -17.29
CA GLN A 187 -19.36 -7.26 -17.55
C GLN A 187 -19.10 -7.50 -19.05
N ASP A 188 -20.13 -7.96 -19.78
CA ASP A 188 -20.00 -8.33 -21.20
C ASP A 188 -20.16 -7.11 -22.14
N ASP A 189 -20.40 -5.92 -21.59
CA ASP A 189 -20.57 -4.63 -22.29
C ASP A 189 -19.83 -3.51 -21.51
N PHE A 190 -18.50 -3.65 -21.41
CA PHE A 190 -17.61 -2.78 -20.63
C PHE A 190 -16.77 -1.82 -21.49
#